data_AF-A0A3A1YLU9-F1
#
_entry.id   AF-A0A3A1YLU9-F1
#
_cell.length_a   1.000
_cell.length_b   1.000
_cell.length_c   1.000
_cell.angle_alpha   90.00
_cell.angle_beta   90.00
_cell.angle_gamma   90.00
#
_symmetry.space_group_name_H-M   'P 1'
#
loop_
_entity.id
_entity.type
_entity.pdbx_description
1 polymer ?
#
loop_
_entity_poly.entity_id
_entity_poly.type
_entity_poly.pdbx_seq_one_letter_code
_entity_poly.pdbx_strand_id
1 'polypeptide(L)'
;MKFYTILFVTLALFSCSSNQKNEIEPKSPSPLIMESVETPKELFRPSKVIANEKYVIVFNNVHEQMFNVFSPELKYLYSFGNIGQGPNDLNMVIQESFELEGNELSMLDMRSFVTYQLGDTTAVGKDKQHIISEESVFNKAKKLSNDSFIFLPYSYKENQSDIHKYDFKDRKITDFGEKISPKPEEIQEPYLLSSILSVNKNNQRVAQFYQHKPEFKIYDFQGKVLHKGAVSIEQTDDKRLYFAEVYSTESFIYVLWVNSTKENVMKHMDKFRPELMVFDWEGNLLEQFKFNIPVISFAVTPDEKMMVATSLKETDVNTLYKVKLPR
;
A
#
# COMPACT_ATOMS: atom_id res chain seq x y z
N MET A 1 43.29 -29.39 45.11
CA MET A 1 42.61 -29.31 43.79
C MET A 1 41.33 -28.52 43.99
N LYS A 2 41.31 -27.22 43.63
CA LYS A 2 40.14 -26.35 43.77
C LYS A 2 39.35 -26.39 42.47
N PHE A 3 38.16 -26.97 42.48
CA PHE A 3 37.21 -26.85 41.37
C PHE A 3 36.40 -25.56 41.57
N TYR A 4 36.56 -24.60 40.66
CA TYR A 4 35.64 -23.48 40.53
C TYR A 4 34.54 -23.90 39.55
N THR A 5 33.35 -24.18 40.05
CA THR A 5 32.16 -24.33 39.21
C THR A 5 31.64 -22.93 38.89
N ILE A 6 31.87 -22.47 37.66
CA ILE A 6 31.29 -21.24 37.13
C ILE A 6 29.85 -21.55 36.74
N LEU A 7 28.89 -21.00 37.49
CA LEU A 7 27.47 -21.04 37.17
C LEU A 7 27.18 -19.98 36.10
N PHE A 8 27.07 -20.40 34.85
CA PHE A 8 26.59 -19.55 33.76
C PHE A 8 25.07 -19.37 33.91
N VAL A 9 24.66 -18.28 34.56
CA VAL A 9 23.26 -17.84 34.55
C VAL A 9 23.03 -17.10 33.24
N THR A 10 22.55 -17.82 32.22
CA THR A 10 21.97 -17.21 31.03
C THR A 10 20.66 -16.53 31.43
N LEU A 11 20.70 -15.20 31.61
CA LEU A 11 19.48 -14.39 31.63
C LEU A 11 18.84 -14.47 30.22
N ALA A 12 17.89 -15.39 30.05
CA ALA A 12 16.92 -15.30 28.99
C ALA A 12 16.01 -14.10 29.30
N LEU A 13 16.36 -12.93 28.77
CA LEU A 13 15.43 -11.81 28.66
C LEU A 13 14.36 -12.21 27.63
N PHE A 14 13.37 -12.98 28.10
CA PHE A 14 12.08 -13.02 27.45
C PHE A 14 11.51 -11.60 27.54
N SER A 15 11.74 -10.81 26.50
CA SER A 15 10.93 -9.64 26.22
C SER A 15 9.51 -10.15 26.03
N CYS A 16 8.73 -10.11 27.11
CA CYS A 16 7.29 -9.94 27.00
C CYS A 16 7.09 -8.63 26.25
N SER A 17 7.00 -8.68 24.93
CA SER A 17 6.44 -7.59 24.16
C SER A 17 5.00 -7.46 24.65
N SER A 18 4.75 -6.50 25.54
CA SER A 18 3.40 -6.14 25.89
C SER A 18 2.65 -5.85 24.59
N ASN A 19 1.41 -6.31 24.47
CA ASN A 19 0.49 -5.95 23.38
C ASN A 19 0.12 -4.44 23.39
N GLN A 20 0.99 -3.60 23.94
CA GLN A 20 0.76 -2.20 24.16
C GLN A 20 0.92 -1.46 22.85
N LYS A 21 -0.12 -0.74 22.48
CA LYS A 21 -0.15 0.14 21.33
C LYS A 21 0.70 1.37 21.65
N ASN A 22 1.70 1.65 20.83
CA ASN A 22 2.54 2.83 21.00
C ASN A 22 1.80 4.07 20.51
N GLU A 23 1.77 5.12 21.33
CA GLU A 23 1.30 6.43 20.90
C GLU A 23 2.42 7.12 20.10
N ILE A 24 2.07 7.66 18.94
CA ILE A 24 2.96 8.29 17.98
C ILE A 24 2.57 9.76 17.87
N GLU A 25 3.42 10.63 18.37
CA GLU A 25 3.25 12.07 18.23
C GLU A 25 3.52 12.50 16.78
N PRO A 26 2.58 13.21 16.12
CA PRO A 26 2.84 13.82 14.82
C PRO A 26 4.03 14.77 14.88
N LYS A 27 4.82 14.82 13.82
CA LYS A 27 5.93 15.78 13.68
C LYS A 27 5.44 17.04 13.00
N SER A 28 6.12 18.16 13.26
CA SER A 28 5.91 19.36 12.45
C SER A 28 6.31 19.08 10.99
N PRO A 29 5.39 19.18 10.03
CA PRO A 29 5.67 18.75 8.67
C PRO A 29 6.61 19.72 7.95
N SER A 30 7.67 19.18 7.34
CA SER A 30 8.54 19.95 6.45
C SER A 30 7.91 20.09 5.05
N PRO A 31 8.10 21.21 4.32
CA PRO A 31 7.59 21.32 2.95
C PRO A 31 8.23 20.28 2.02
N LEU A 32 7.42 19.61 1.20
CA LEU A 32 7.88 18.74 0.11
C LEU A 32 7.29 19.26 -1.21
N ILE A 33 8.14 19.96 -1.96
CA ILE A 33 7.73 20.72 -3.14
C ILE A 33 7.84 19.84 -4.37
N MET A 34 6.68 19.43 -4.87
CA MET A 34 6.56 18.65 -6.09
C MET A 34 6.69 19.55 -7.33
N GLU A 35 7.53 19.13 -8.25
CA GLU A 35 7.72 19.74 -9.57
C GLU A 35 6.81 19.03 -10.59
N SER A 36 6.08 19.80 -11.39
CA SER A 36 5.28 19.26 -12.49
C SER A 36 6.17 18.85 -13.65
N VAL A 37 5.85 17.71 -14.25
CA VAL A 37 6.44 17.20 -15.48
C VAL A 37 5.30 16.94 -16.45
N GLU A 38 5.29 17.69 -17.53
CA GLU A 38 4.34 17.48 -18.62
C GLU A 38 4.68 16.18 -19.36
N THR A 39 3.64 15.44 -19.73
CA THR A 39 3.76 14.16 -20.43
C THR A 39 3.00 14.23 -21.75
N PRO A 40 3.45 13.52 -22.81
CA PRO A 40 2.73 13.48 -24.07
C PRO A 40 1.46 12.61 -24.03
N LYS A 41 1.15 11.96 -22.90
CA LYS A 41 0.02 11.05 -22.75
C LYS A 41 -1.03 11.67 -21.85
N GLU A 42 -2.28 11.63 -22.29
CA GLU A 42 -3.41 12.05 -21.47
C GLU A 42 -3.71 11.00 -20.38
N LEU A 43 -3.56 11.44 -19.13
CA LEU A 43 -3.82 10.77 -17.87
C LEU A 43 -5.16 11.26 -17.31
N PHE A 44 -6.28 10.75 -17.83
CA PHE A 44 -7.62 11.17 -17.41
C PHE A 44 -7.98 10.72 -15.98
N ARG A 45 -7.51 9.54 -15.56
CA ARG A 45 -7.80 8.95 -14.24
C ARG A 45 -6.57 8.23 -13.65
N PRO A 46 -5.46 8.94 -13.37
CA PRO A 46 -4.22 8.33 -12.91
C PRO A 46 -4.30 7.96 -11.42
N SER A 47 -4.97 6.84 -11.13
CA SER A 47 -5.38 6.46 -9.78
C SER A 47 -4.34 5.67 -8.99
N LYS A 48 -3.30 5.15 -9.65
CA LYS A 48 -2.16 4.49 -8.98
C LYS A 48 -0.85 4.76 -9.70
N VAL A 49 0.21 4.98 -8.94
CA VAL A 49 1.60 5.00 -9.44
C VAL A 49 2.39 3.89 -8.78
N ILE A 50 3.23 3.20 -9.55
CA ILE A 50 4.21 2.23 -9.06
C ILE A 50 5.52 2.43 -9.83
N ALA A 51 6.67 2.25 -9.16
CA ALA A 51 7.96 2.53 -9.76
C ALA A 51 9.04 1.53 -9.33
N ASN A 52 10.04 1.36 -10.17
CA ASN A 52 11.30 0.72 -9.84
C ASN A 52 12.46 1.46 -10.52
N GLU A 53 13.66 0.86 -10.53
CA GLU A 53 14.86 1.44 -11.14
C GLU A 53 14.75 1.71 -12.65
N LYS A 54 13.82 1.04 -13.36
CA LYS A 54 13.72 1.10 -14.83
C LYS A 54 12.41 1.74 -15.31
N TYR A 55 11.33 1.62 -14.54
CA TYR A 55 10.00 2.01 -14.98
C TYR A 55 9.27 2.79 -13.91
N VAL A 56 8.54 3.81 -14.37
CA VAL A 56 7.41 4.40 -13.65
C VAL A 56 6.16 4.02 -14.40
N ILE A 57 5.21 3.40 -13.72
CA ILE A 57 3.95 2.93 -14.32
C ILE A 57 2.81 3.68 -13.66
N VAL A 58 2.02 4.34 -14.49
CA VAL A 58 0.80 5.02 -14.09
C VAL A 58 -0.36 4.17 -14.53
N PHE A 59 -1.19 3.77 -13.57
CA PHE A 59 -2.49 3.18 -13.86
C PHE A 59 -3.50 4.31 -14.06
N ASN A 60 -3.76 4.58 -15.33
CA ASN A 60 -4.80 5.46 -15.81
C ASN A 60 -6.07 4.63 -15.95
N ASN A 61 -6.98 4.73 -14.98
CA ASN A 61 -8.17 3.88 -14.87
C ASN A 61 -9.23 4.23 -15.92
N VAL A 62 -8.91 3.88 -17.17
CA VAL A 62 -9.69 4.05 -18.40
C VAL A 62 -9.80 2.71 -19.12
N HIS A 63 -10.65 2.63 -20.15
CA HIS A 63 -10.92 1.37 -20.86
C HIS A 63 -9.77 0.88 -21.74
N GLU A 64 -9.00 1.79 -22.34
CA GLU A 64 -7.92 1.45 -23.27
C GLU A 64 -6.59 1.96 -22.74
N GLN A 65 -5.53 1.17 -22.90
CA GLN A 65 -4.17 1.56 -22.55
C GLN A 65 -4.04 2.07 -21.09
N MET A 66 -4.64 1.33 -20.16
CA MET A 66 -4.77 1.71 -18.75
C MET A 66 -3.44 1.76 -18.00
N PHE A 67 -2.39 1.11 -18.51
CA PHE A 67 -1.03 1.24 -17.99
C PHE A 67 -0.21 2.11 -18.93
N ASN A 68 0.23 3.25 -18.44
CA ASN A 68 1.16 4.13 -19.15
C ASN A 68 2.54 4.00 -18.52
N VAL A 69 3.52 3.56 -19.32
CA VAL A 69 4.87 3.25 -18.87
C VAL A 69 5.81 4.37 -19.26
N PHE A 70 6.60 4.83 -18.30
CA PHE A 70 7.58 5.89 -18.42
C PHE A 70 8.95 5.40 -17.95
N SER A 71 10.02 6.03 -18.42
CA SER A 71 11.34 5.91 -17.80
C SER A 71 11.37 6.59 -16.42
N PRO A 72 12.41 6.39 -15.60
CA PRO A 72 12.55 7.07 -14.31
C PRO A 72 12.62 8.60 -14.45
N GLU A 73 13.08 9.11 -15.59
CA GLU A 73 13.07 10.53 -15.94
C GLU A 73 11.70 11.05 -16.41
N LEU A 74 10.66 10.19 -16.34
CA LEU A 74 9.29 10.44 -16.78
C LEU A 74 9.14 10.66 -18.29
N LYS A 75 10.05 10.09 -19.08
CA LYS A 75 9.86 10.02 -20.54
C LYS A 75 8.89 8.91 -20.88
N TYR A 76 7.83 9.22 -21.61
CA TYR A 76 6.86 8.22 -22.07
C TYR A 76 7.54 7.15 -22.95
N LEU A 77 7.25 5.88 -22.67
CA LEU A 77 7.78 4.74 -23.42
C LEU A 77 6.68 4.10 -24.26
N TYR A 78 5.64 3.57 -23.62
CA TYR A 78 4.52 2.90 -24.28
C TYR A 78 3.33 2.78 -23.33
N SER A 79 2.20 2.27 -23.83
CA SER A 79 1.03 1.96 -23.00
C SER A 79 0.46 0.60 -23.34
N PHE A 80 -0.19 -0.05 -22.38
CA PHE A 80 -0.82 -1.36 -22.55
C PHE A 80 -1.99 -1.57 -21.58
N GLY A 81 -2.68 -2.71 -21.70
CA GLY A 81 -3.82 -3.08 -20.87
C GLY A 81 -5.12 -2.48 -21.40
N ASN A 82 -5.96 -3.31 -21.99
CA ASN A 82 -7.29 -2.93 -22.46
C ASN A 82 -8.34 -3.74 -21.69
N ILE A 83 -9.49 -3.13 -21.42
CA ILE A 83 -10.66 -3.82 -20.90
C ILE A 83 -11.44 -4.43 -22.06
N GLY A 84 -11.77 -5.72 -21.97
CA GLY A 84 -12.51 -6.40 -23.03
C GLY A 84 -12.73 -7.88 -22.79
N GLN A 85 -12.99 -8.61 -23.87
CA GLN A 85 -13.28 -10.05 -23.88
C GLN A 85 -12.25 -10.85 -24.72
N GLY A 86 -11.23 -10.17 -25.23
CA GLY A 86 -10.12 -10.79 -25.93
C GLY A 86 -9.24 -11.62 -25.00
N PRO A 87 -8.44 -12.55 -25.55
CA PRO A 87 -7.63 -13.48 -24.76
C PRO A 87 -6.56 -12.79 -23.88
N ASN A 88 -6.20 -11.54 -24.18
CA ASN A 88 -5.22 -10.73 -23.45
C ASN A 88 -5.84 -9.52 -22.74
N ASP A 89 -7.17 -9.38 -22.79
CA ASP A 89 -7.87 -8.26 -22.18
C ASP A 89 -8.02 -8.48 -20.68
N LEU A 90 -8.01 -7.37 -19.96
CA LEU A 90 -8.30 -7.30 -18.54
C LEU A 90 -9.81 -7.10 -18.35
N ASN A 91 -10.32 -7.41 -17.16
CA ASN A 91 -11.75 -7.31 -16.87
C ASN A 91 -12.03 -6.37 -15.71
N MET A 92 -11.52 -6.68 -14.52
CA MET A 92 -11.67 -5.89 -13.31
C MET A 92 -10.39 -5.94 -12.49
N VAL A 93 -9.56 -4.93 -12.71
CA VAL A 93 -8.25 -4.79 -12.07
C VAL A 93 -8.40 -4.22 -10.66
N ILE A 94 -7.80 -4.86 -9.67
CA ILE A 94 -7.70 -4.36 -8.30
C ILE A 94 -6.39 -3.59 -8.14
N GLN A 95 -6.42 -2.27 -8.25
CA GLN A 95 -5.21 -1.43 -8.31
C GLN A 95 -4.30 -1.55 -7.07
N GLU A 96 -4.85 -1.88 -5.90
CA GLU A 96 -4.07 -2.06 -4.69
C GLU A 96 -3.26 -3.36 -4.70
N SER A 97 -3.52 -4.26 -5.64
CA SER A 97 -2.78 -5.52 -5.81
C SER A 97 -1.55 -5.44 -6.71
N PHE A 98 -1.24 -4.24 -7.22
CA PHE A 98 -0.07 -4.06 -8.08
C PHE A 98 1.22 -4.38 -7.35
N GLU A 99 2.05 -5.17 -8.03
CA GLU A 99 3.39 -5.53 -7.63
C GLU A 99 4.31 -5.44 -8.84
N LEU A 100 5.41 -4.71 -8.69
CA LEU A 100 6.42 -4.53 -9.72
C LEU A 100 7.74 -5.09 -9.20
N GLU A 101 8.15 -6.24 -9.74
CA GLU A 101 9.37 -6.94 -9.35
C GLU A 101 10.26 -7.14 -10.57
N GLY A 102 11.43 -6.49 -10.57
CA GLY A 102 12.28 -6.45 -11.75
C GLY A 102 11.52 -5.91 -12.95
N ASN A 103 11.33 -6.73 -13.99
CA ASN A 103 10.57 -6.33 -15.18
C ASN A 103 9.18 -6.96 -15.21
N GLU A 104 8.60 -7.36 -14.08
CA GLU A 104 7.31 -8.02 -14.03
C GLU A 104 6.29 -7.20 -13.26
N LEU A 105 5.16 -6.88 -13.91
CA LEU A 105 3.99 -6.29 -13.27
C LEU A 105 2.96 -7.39 -13.02
N SER A 106 2.70 -7.70 -11.75
CA SER A 106 1.64 -8.62 -11.31
C SER A 106 0.49 -7.85 -10.69
N MET A 107 -0.73 -8.30 -10.96
CA MET A 107 -1.95 -7.70 -10.42
C MET A 107 -3.10 -8.69 -10.40
N LEU A 108 -4.03 -8.50 -9.47
CA LEU A 108 -5.29 -9.21 -9.43
C LEU A 108 -6.26 -8.60 -10.45
N ASP A 109 -6.68 -9.44 -11.39
CA ASP A 109 -7.76 -9.19 -12.34
C ASP A 109 -8.86 -10.23 -12.09
N MET A 110 -10.01 -9.78 -11.57
CA MET A 110 -11.10 -10.63 -11.09
C MET A 110 -10.61 -11.70 -10.09
N ARG A 111 -10.51 -12.95 -10.53
CA ARG A 111 -10.11 -14.13 -9.74
C ARG A 111 -8.77 -14.71 -10.17
N SER A 112 -7.91 -13.91 -10.81
CA SER A 112 -6.59 -14.36 -11.24
C SER A 112 -5.54 -13.30 -10.99
N PHE A 113 -4.38 -13.69 -10.48
CA PHE A 113 -3.21 -12.84 -10.61
C PHE A 113 -2.65 -12.98 -12.02
N VAL A 114 -2.73 -11.91 -12.81
CA VAL A 114 -2.11 -11.81 -14.13
C VAL A 114 -0.75 -11.16 -14.00
N THR A 115 0.23 -11.68 -14.71
CA THR A 115 1.61 -11.14 -14.71
C THR A 115 2.00 -10.75 -16.12
N TYR A 116 2.49 -9.53 -16.28
CA TYR A 116 3.04 -9.01 -17.54
C TYR A 116 4.56 -8.86 -17.43
N GLN A 117 5.26 -9.36 -18.44
CA GLN A 117 6.66 -9.07 -18.66
C GLN A 117 6.78 -7.72 -19.37
N LEU A 118 7.42 -6.75 -18.72
CA LEU A 118 7.73 -5.44 -19.27
C LEU A 118 8.99 -5.51 -20.14
N GLY A 119 8.94 -4.84 -21.29
CA GLY A 119 10.06 -4.61 -22.21
C GLY A 119 10.31 -3.12 -22.40
N ASP A 120 11.07 -2.75 -23.43
CA ASP A 120 11.39 -1.34 -23.70
C ASP A 120 10.29 -0.64 -24.51
N THR A 121 9.52 -1.40 -25.28
CA THR A 121 8.50 -0.87 -26.21
C THR A 121 7.11 -1.47 -26.02
N THR A 122 6.98 -2.53 -25.22
CA THR A 122 5.70 -3.21 -24.99
C THR A 122 5.73 -4.04 -23.70
N ALA A 123 4.57 -4.50 -23.27
CA ALA A 123 4.41 -5.49 -22.21
C ALA A 123 3.66 -6.71 -22.73
N VAL A 124 4.11 -7.91 -22.36
CA VAL A 124 3.56 -9.18 -22.84
C VAL A 124 3.03 -9.99 -21.66
N GLY A 125 1.83 -10.56 -21.79
CA GLY A 125 1.30 -11.48 -20.77
C GLY A 125 2.24 -12.68 -20.59
N LYS A 126 2.67 -12.92 -19.35
CA LYS A 126 3.63 -13.97 -18.97
C LYS A 126 2.96 -15.14 -18.27
N ASP A 127 2.10 -14.84 -17.30
CA ASP A 127 1.50 -15.86 -16.44
C ASP A 127 0.10 -15.43 -15.95
N LYS A 128 -0.72 -16.42 -15.58
CA LYS A 128 -2.05 -16.23 -15.01
C LYS A 128 -2.33 -17.30 -13.94
N GLN A 129 -2.33 -16.88 -12.69
CA GLN A 129 -2.55 -17.75 -11.54
C GLN A 129 -4.00 -17.64 -11.06
N HIS A 130 -4.79 -18.69 -11.27
CA HIS A 130 -6.21 -18.72 -10.91
C HIS A 130 -6.45 -18.97 -9.42
N ILE A 131 -7.40 -18.24 -8.85
CA ILE A 131 -7.86 -18.41 -7.48
C ILE A 131 -9.13 -19.27 -7.48
N ILE A 132 -9.09 -20.39 -6.75
CA ILE A 132 -10.21 -21.32 -6.64
C ILE A 132 -10.68 -21.27 -5.19
N SER A 133 -11.75 -20.52 -4.95
CA SER A 133 -12.35 -20.33 -3.63
C SER A 133 -13.84 -20.01 -3.76
N GLU A 134 -14.60 -20.32 -2.71
CA GLU A 134 -15.97 -19.82 -2.55
C GLU A 134 -15.98 -18.30 -2.34
N GLU A 135 -14.92 -17.76 -1.73
CA GLU A 135 -14.71 -16.31 -1.65
C GLU A 135 -14.62 -15.71 -3.04
N SER A 136 -15.27 -14.57 -3.20
CA SER A 136 -15.45 -13.87 -4.48
C SER A 136 -14.75 -12.53 -4.52
N VAL A 137 -14.39 -11.98 -3.35
CA VAL A 137 -13.82 -10.66 -3.21
C VAL A 137 -12.50 -10.75 -2.46
N PHE A 138 -11.44 -10.23 -3.09
CA PHE A 138 -10.10 -10.19 -2.53
C PHE A 138 -9.63 -8.73 -2.45
N ASN A 139 -10.26 -7.96 -1.56
CA ASN A 139 -9.98 -6.52 -1.45
C ASN A 139 -8.54 -6.28 -0.99
N LYS A 140 -7.90 -5.26 -1.56
CA LYS A 140 -6.54 -4.82 -1.18
C LYS A 140 -5.50 -5.95 -1.19
N ALA A 141 -5.70 -6.94 -2.07
CA ALA A 141 -4.87 -8.14 -2.08
C ALA A 141 -3.39 -7.80 -2.29
N LYS A 142 -2.48 -8.49 -1.59
CA LYS A 142 -1.02 -8.38 -1.74
C LYS A 142 -0.39 -9.75 -1.69
N LYS A 143 0.47 -10.11 -2.65
CA LYS A 143 1.21 -11.38 -2.58
C LYS A 143 2.25 -11.30 -1.46
N LEU A 144 2.34 -12.39 -0.71
CA LEU A 144 3.47 -12.64 0.17
C LEU A 144 4.58 -13.40 -0.59
N SER A 145 4.17 -14.27 -1.51
CA SER A 145 5.05 -15.07 -2.37
C SER A 145 4.29 -15.49 -3.64
N ASN A 146 4.93 -16.29 -4.51
CA ASN A 146 4.24 -16.93 -5.64
C ASN A 146 3.18 -17.95 -5.20
N ASP A 147 3.25 -18.43 -3.96
CA ASP A 147 2.37 -19.48 -3.44
C ASP A 147 1.26 -18.94 -2.54
N SER A 148 1.29 -17.66 -2.16
CA SER A 148 0.26 -17.09 -1.28
C SER A 148 0.11 -15.57 -1.38
N PHE A 149 -1.09 -15.10 -1.05
CA PHE A 149 -1.41 -13.68 -0.92
C PHE A 149 -2.31 -13.43 0.28
N ILE A 150 -2.30 -12.20 0.78
CA ILE A 150 -3.21 -11.70 1.81
C ILE A 150 -4.24 -10.74 1.19
N PHE A 151 -5.40 -10.60 1.82
CA PHE A 151 -6.46 -9.70 1.39
C PHE A 151 -7.36 -9.33 2.58
N LEU A 152 -8.16 -8.28 2.42
CA LEU A 152 -9.21 -7.91 3.37
C LEU A 152 -10.53 -8.58 2.95
N PRO A 153 -11.23 -9.25 3.88
CA PRO A 153 -12.53 -9.84 3.58
C PRO A 153 -13.60 -8.77 3.35
N TYR A 154 -14.71 -9.13 2.70
CA TYR A 154 -15.83 -8.21 2.49
C TYR A 154 -16.62 -7.92 3.78
N SER A 155 -16.73 -8.91 4.65
CA SER A 155 -17.46 -8.83 5.92
C SER A 155 -16.59 -9.30 7.08
N TYR A 156 -16.69 -8.62 8.22
CA TYR A 156 -15.97 -8.97 9.44
C TYR A 156 -16.88 -9.73 10.40
N LYS A 157 -16.34 -10.74 11.07
CA LYS A 157 -17.05 -11.52 12.10
C LYS A 157 -16.23 -11.53 13.39
N GLU A 158 -16.91 -11.76 14.51
CA GLU A 158 -16.22 -11.96 15.78
C GLU A 158 -15.24 -13.14 15.70
N ASN A 159 -14.10 -12.99 16.37
CA ASN A 159 -13.06 -14.02 16.47
C ASN A 159 -12.44 -14.43 15.13
N GLN A 160 -12.49 -13.56 14.13
CA GLN A 160 -11.73 -13.64 12.88
C GLN A 160 -10.72 -12.50 12.81
N SER A 161 -9.65 -12.71 12.05
CA SER A 161 -8.71 -11.63 11.74
C SER A 161 -9.30 -10.73 10.64
N ASP A 162 -8.93 -9.46 10.63
CA ASP A 162 -9.32 -8.51 9.59
C ASP A 162 -8.50 -8.62 8.31
N ILE A 163 -7.49 -9.49 8.30
CA ILE A 163 -6.75 -9.92 7.12
C ILE A 163 -6.90 -11.43 6.99
N HIS A 164 -7.12 -11.91 5.77
CA HIS A 164 -7.09 -13.32 5.43
C HIS A 164 -5.90 -13.62 4.52
N LYS A 165 -5.43 -14.86 4.54
CA LYS A 165 -4.41 -15.39 3.64
C LYS A 165 -5.01 -16.48 2.76
N TYR A 166 -4.72 -16.44 1.48
CA TYR A 166 -5.00 -17.54 0.55
C TYR A 166 -3.69 -18.24 0.16
N ASP A 167 -3.70 -19.57 0.22
CA ASP A 167 -2.61 -20.43 -0.26
C ASP A 167 -3.01 -21.10 -1.59
N PHE A 168 -2.21 -20.93 -2.64
CA PHE A 168 -2.50 -21.45 -3.98
C PHE A 168 -2.37 -22.98 -4.07
N LYS A 169 -1.47 -23.58 -3.29
CA LYS A 169 -1.22 -25.01 -3.32
C LYS A 169 -2.34 -25.76 -2.61
N ASP A 170 -2.70 -25.31 -1.42
CA ASP A 170 -3.73 -25.94 -0.60
C ASP A 170 -5.14 -25.46 -0.98
N ARG A 171 -5.25 -24.36 -1.73
CA ARG A 171 -6.51 -23.69 -2.13
C ARG A 171 -7.39 -23.36 -0.93
N LYS A 172 -6.75 -22.87 0.14
CA LYS A 172 -7.39 -22.60 1.43
C LYS A 172 -7.21 -21.15 1.83
N ILE A 173 -8.26 -20.63 2.46
CA ILE A 173 -8.24 -19.35 3.15
C ILE A 173 -8.06 -19.61 4.64
N THR A 174 -7.15 -18.86 5.27
CA THR A 174 -6.92 -18.88 6.72
C THR A 174 -6.89 -17.46 7.27
N ASP A 175 -7.13 -17.30 8.57
CA ASP A 175 -6.89 -16.04 9.27
C ASP A 175 -5.41 -15.63 9.13
N PHE A 176 -5.17 -14.33 9.00
CA PHE A 176 -3.83 -13.73 9.03
C PHE A 176 -3.86 -12.53 9.98
N GLY A 177 -2.96 -12.50 10.97
CA GLY A 177 -2.97 -11.40 11.94
C GLY A 177 -3.79 -11.71 13.19
N GLU A 178 -3.94 -10.68 14.02
CA GLU A 178 -4.67 -10.76 15.29
C GLU A 178 -6.19 -10.82 15.05
N LYS A 179 -6.88 -11.66 15.82
CA LYS A 179 -8.35 -11.71 15.80
C LYS A 179 -8.94 -10.44 16.36
N ILE A 180 -9.98 -9.94 15.72
CA ILE A 180 -10.68 -8.73 16.14
C ILE A 180 -12.03 -9.06 16.80
N SER A 181 -12.50 -8.09 17.59
CA SER A 181 -13.84 -8.06 18.14
C SER A 181 -14.51 -6.77 17.67
N PRO A 182 -15.07 -6.76 16.45
CA PRO A 182 -15.69 -5.57 15.88
C PRO A 182 -16.79 -5.04 16.78
N LYS A 183 -16.91 -3.71 16.88
CA LYS A 183 -18.07 -3.08 17.52
C LYS A 183 -19.33 -3.29 16.67
N PRO A 184 -20.55 -3.18 17.25
CA PRO A 184 -21.79 -3.30 16.49
C PRO A 184 -21.86 -2.36 15.27
N GLU A 185 -21.38 -1.10 15.40
CA GLU A 185 -21.30 -0.19 14.26
C GLU A 185 -20.36 -0.67 13.14
N GLU A 186 -19.25 -1.33 13.46
CA GLU A 186 -18.27 -1.83 12.49
C GLU A 186 -18.77 -3.09 11.75
N ILE A 187 -19.68 -3.85 12.38
CA ILE A 187 -20.38 -4.96 11.73
C ILE A 187 -21.41 -4.42 10.73
N GLN A 188 -22.13 -3.36 11.11
CA GLN A 188 -23.13 -2.71 10.24
C GLN A 188 -22.49 -1.92 9.10
N GLU A 189 -21.33 -1.31 9.37
CA GLU A 189 -20.57 -0.47 8.45
C GLU A 189 -19.13 -0.99 8.31
N PRO A 190 -18.91 -2.10 7.57
CA PRO A 190 -17.58 -2.75 7.46
C PRO A 190 -16.46 -1.83 6.95
N TYR A 191 -16.79 -0.75 6.25
CA TYR A 191 -15.79 0.20 5.77
C TYR A 191 -15.01 0.88 6.92
N LEU A 192 -15.56 0.93 8.13
CA LEU A 192 -14.88 1.45 9.33
C LEU A 192 -13.64 0.63 9.73
N LEU A 193 -13.57 -0.63 9.28
CA LEU A 193 -12.42 -1.52 9.44
C LEU A 193 -11.54 -1.58 8.18
N SER A 194 -11.87 -0.82 7.13
CA SER A 194 -11.05 -0.77 5.93
C SER A 194 -9.64 -0.30 6.26
N SER A 195 -8.65 -0.95 5.65
CA SER A 195 -7.24 -0.65 5.80
C SER A 195 -6.52 -0.71 4.46
N ILE A 196 -5.31 -0.20 4.43
CA ILE A 196 -4.38 -0.33 3.30
C ILE A 196 -3.18 -1.17 3.73
N LEU A 197 -2.70 -2.01 2.80
CA LEU A 197 -1.66 -2.99 3.06
C LEU A 197 -0.41 -2.69 2.23
N SER A 198 0.75 -2.84 2.85
CA SER A 198 2.05 -2.86 2.17
C SER A 198 2.87 -4.08 2.60
N VAL A 199 3.67 -4.61 1.69
CA VAL A 199 4.45 -5.83 1.91
C VAL A 199 5.91 -5.56 1.59
N ASN A 200 6.79 -5.93 2.51
CA ASN A 200 8.22 -6.02 2.28
C ASN A 200 8.62 -7.50 2.32
N LYS A 201 8.86 -8.06 1.13
CA LYS A 201 9.17 -9.48 0.96
C LYS A 201 10.58 -9.83 1.44
N ASN A 202 11.53 -8.90 1.32
CA ASN A 202 12.92 -9.11 1.78
C ASN A 202 12.97 -9.29 3.29
N ASN A 203 12.28 -8.43 4.03
CA ASN A 203 12.20 -8.49 5.50
C ASN A 203 11.04 -9.34 6.02
N GLN A 204 10.22 -9.91 5.13
CA GLN A 204 9.00 -10.67 5.45
C GLN A 204 8.10 -9.90 6.43
N ARG A 205 7.73 -8.68 6.05
CA ARG A 205 6.88 -7.78 6.83
C ARG A 205 5.63 -7.38 6.07
N VAL A 206 4.54 -7.22 6.81
CA VAL A 206 3.28 -6.65 6.32
C VAL A 206 2.94 -5.46 7.19
N ALA A 207 2.69 -4.31 6.59
CA ALA A 207 2.17 -3.13 7.30
C ALA A 207 0.71 -2.90 6.92
N GLN A 208 -0.13 -2.67 7.92
CA GLN A 208 -1.56 -2.40 7.81
C GLN A 208 -1.85 -1.05 8.45
N PHE A 209 -2.45 -0.13 7.69
CA PHE A 209 -2.88 1.18 8.17
C PHE A 209 -4.38 1.33 8.02
N TYR A 210 -5.10 1.64 9.09
CA TYR A 210 -6.57 1.75 9.06
C TYR A 210 -7.02 3.08 8.46
N GLN A 211 -8.01 3.06 7.57
CA GLN A 211 -8.45 4.27 6.88
C GLN A 211 -9.26 5.19 7.80
N HIS A 212 -10.07 4.61 8.70
CA HIS A 212 -11.00 5.33 9.58
C HIS A 212 -10.57 5.32 11.04
N LYS A 213 -9.36 4.86 11.33
CA LYS A 213 -8.74 4.93 12.65
C LYS A 213 -7.29 5.39 12.48
N PRO A 214 -6.75 6.25 13.34
CA PRO A 214 -5.36 6.68 13.28
C PRO A 214 -4.42 5.57 13.79
N GLU A 215 -4.66 4.31 13.41
CA GLU A 215 -3.98 3.12 13.93
C GLU A 215 -3.28 2.36 12.83
N PHE A 216 -2.20 1.67 13.19
CA PHE A 216 -1.52 0.75 12.29
C PHE A 216 -0.96 -0.46 13.05
N LYS A 217 -0.71 -1.52 12.29
CA LYS A 217 -0.11 -2.77 12.76
C LYS A 217 0.97 -3.22 11.77
N ILE A 218 2.06 -3.77 12.28
CA ILE A 218 3.11 -4.42 11.49
C ILE A 218 3.20 -5.88 11.91
N TYR A 219 3.20 -6.77 10.94
CA TYR A 219 3.23 -8.22 11.11
C TYR A 219 4.44 -8.85 10.45
N ASP A 220 4.82 -10.04 10.91
CA ASP A 220 5.59 -10.97 10.08
C ASP A 220 4.69 -11.73 9.09
N PHE A 221 5.29 -12.56 8.22
CA PHE A 221 4.56 -13.37 7.24
C PHE A 221 3.80 -14.57 7.84
N GLN A 222 3.95 -14.81 9.14
CA GLN A 222 3.14 -15.79 9.89
C GLN A 222 1.90 -15.13 10.51
N GLY A 223 1.73 -13.80 10.34
CA GLY A 223 0.62 -13.05 10.90
C GLY A 223 0.81 -12.72 12.38
N LYS A 224 2.02 -12.87 12.93
CA LYS A 224 2.31 -12.41 14.29
C LYS A 224 2.48 -10.90 14.27
N VAL A 225 1.79 -10.20 15.16
CA VAL A 225 2.00 -8.75 15.34
C VAL A 225 3.39 -8.51 15.94
N LEU A 226 4.16 -7.65 15.27
CA LEU A 226 5.46 -7.17 15.73
C LEU A 226 5.34 -5.80 16.39
N HIS A 227 4.57 -4.90 15.77
CA HIS A 227 4.38 -3.52 16.25
C HIS A 227 2.93 -3.07 16.09
N LYS A 228 2.46 -2.25 17.03
CA LYS A 228 1.16 -1.55 16.97
C LYS A 228 1.39 -0.09 17.30
N GLY A 229 0.74 0.80 16.55
CA GLY A 229 0.83 2.23 16.79
C GLY A 229 -0.51 2.96 16.65
N ALA A 230 -0.62 4.11 17.32
CA ALA A 230 -1.67 5.09 17.14
C ALA A 230 -1.04 6.46 16.91
N VAL A 231 -1.42 7.18 15.86
CA VAL A 231 -1.07 8.59 15.72
C VAL A 231 -1.95 9.40 16.68
N SER A 232 -1.32 10.19 17.54
CA SER A 232 -2.04 11.07 18.48
C SER A 232 -2.79 12.15 17.70
N ILE A 233 -4.07 12.32 18.01
CA ILE A 233 -4.95 13.32 17.40
C ILE A 233 -5.85 13.94 18.47
N GLU A 234 -6.19 15.22 18.31
CA GLU A 234 -7.03 15.93 19.28
C GLU A 234 -8.45 15.34 19.39
N GLN A 235 -9.02 14.90 18.25
CA GLN A 235 -10.38 14.34 18.18
C GLN A 235 -10.49 13.26 17.12
N THR A 236 -11.06 12.12 17.51
CA THR A 236 -11.47 11.04 16.60
C THR A 236 -12.86 11.29 16.04
N ASP A 237 -13.07 11.05 14.75
CA ASP A 237 -14.37 11.04 14.10
C ASP A 237 -14.36 9.96 13.02
N ASP A 238 -15.28 9.00 13.10
CA ASP A 238 -15.34 7.83 12.22
C ASP A 238 -15.57 8.21 10.74
N LYS A 239 -16.04 9.44 10.46
CA LYS A 239 -16.19 9.98 9.10
C LYS A 239 -14.87 10.52 8.53
N ARG A 240 -13.81 10.62 9.34
CA ARG A 240 -12.48 11.05 8.89
C ARG A 240 -11.77 9.92 8.18
N LEU A 241 -11.09 10.30 7.10
CA LEU A 241 -10.05 9.51 6.48
C LEU A 241 -8.70 9.92 7.07
N TYR A 242 -7.96 8.95 7.61
CA TYR A 242 -6.64 9.13 8.20
C TYR A 242 -5.57 8.71 7.20
N PHE A 243 -5.37 7.40 7.03
CA PHE A 243 -4.40 6.85 6.07
C PHE A 243 -5.09 6.56 4.73
N ALA A 244 -4.62 7.20 3.66
CA ALA A 244 -5.30 7.15 2.35
C ALA A 244 -4.58 6.29 1.30
N GLU A 245 -3.26 6.25 1.34
CA GLU A 245 -2.41 5.55 0.37
C GLU A 245 -1.10 5.13 1.04
N VAL A 246 -0.53 4.00 0.61
CA VAL A 246 0.73 3.48 1.13
C VAL A 246 1.64 3.02 -0.01
N TYR A 247 2.93 3.31 0.16
CA TYR A 247 4.00 2.78 -0.66
C TYR A 247 5.17 2.44 0.27
N SER A 248 5.82 1.30 0.07
CA SER A 248 6.98 0.93 0.88
C SER A 248 8.16 0.52 0.03
N THR A 249 9.34 0.86 0.53
CA THR A 249 10.63 0.37 0.05
C THR A 249 11.14 -0.70 1.02
N GLU A 250 12.37 -1.17 0.81
CA GLU A 250 13.01 -2.08 1.74
C GLU A 250 13.22 -1.44 3.12
N SER A 251 13.51 -0.14 3.17
CA SER A 251 13.85 0.56 4.43
C SER A 251 12.65 1.24 5.09
N PHE A 252 11.71 1.78 4.30
CA PHE A 252 10.69 2.68 4.82
C PHE A 252 9.28 2.38 4.31
N ILE A 253 8.32 2.85 5.09
CA ILE A 253 6.90 2.88 4.75
C ILE A 253 6.48 4.35 4.62
N TYR A 254 5.98 4.72 3.47
CA TYR A 254 5.47 6.04 3.15
C TYR A 254 3.95 5.99 3.13
N VAL A 255 3.28 6.88 3.85
CA VAL A 255 1.82 6.86 3.98
C VAL A 255 1.24 8.26 3.78
N LEU A 256 0.23 8.38 2.91
CA LEU A 256 -0.54 9.62 2.82
C LEU A 256 -1.45 9.77 4.05
N TRP A 257 -1.23 10.85 4.79
CA TRP A 257 -2.01 11.27 5.94
C TRP A 257 -2.95 12.41 5.55
N VAL A 258 -4.25 12.16 5.63
CA VAL A 258 -5.32 13.11 5.25
C VAL A 258 -5.89 13.83 6.45
N ASN A 259 -6.21 13.07 7.52
CA ASN A 259 -6.88 13.54 8.74
C ASN A 259 -8.01 14.55 8.46
N SER A 260 -8.92 14.18 7.58
CA SER A 260 -10.02 15.06 7.15
C SER A 260 -11.23 14.24 6.72
N THR A 261 -12.40 14.86 6.72
CA THR A 261 -13.61 14.23 6.19
C THR A 261 -13.68 14.41 4.68
N LYS A 262 -14.34 13.47 3.98
CA LYS A 262 -14.57 13.56 2.53
C LYS A 262 -15.27 14.87 2.15
N GLU A 263 -16.28 15.27 2.93
CA GLU A 263 -17.01 16.52 2.72
C GLU A 263 -16.08 17.74 2.78
N ASN A 264 -15.19 17.80 3.77
CA ASN A 264 -14.25 18.90 3.91
C ASN A 264 -13.24 18.95 2.74
N VAL A 265 -12.73 17.79 2.31
CA VAL A 265 -11.84 17.69 1.14
C VAL A 265 -12.55 18.18 -0.12
N MET A 266 -13.79 17.72 -0.38
CA MET A 266 -14.55 18.12 -1.56
C MET A 266 -14.89 19.61 -1.55
N LYS A 267 -15.27 20.17 -0.39
CA LYS A 267 -15.60 21.59 -0.24
C LYS A 267 -14.38 22.51 -0.40
N HIS A 268 -13.19 22.02 -0.08
CA HIS A 268 -11.95 22.78 -0.08
C HIS A 268 -10.87 22.15 -0.95
N MET A 269 -11.27 21.55 -2.08
CA MET A 269 -10.39 20.78 -2.96
C MET A 269 -9.14 21.57 -3.41
N ASP A 270 -9.29 22.85 -3.74
CA ASP A 270 -8.18 23.71 -4.16
C ASP A 270 -7.10 23.88 -3.08
N LYS A 271 -7.49 23.77 -1.81
CA LYS A 271 -6.63 23.90 -0.62
C LYS A 271 -6.20 22.55 -0.05
N PHE A 272 -6.77 21.44 -0.53
CA PHE A 272 -6.46 20.11 -0.01
C PHE A 272 -4.99 19.78 -0.30
N ARG A 273 -4.20 19.58 0.75
CA ARG A 273 -2.78 19.21 0.65
C ARG A 273 -2.53 18.14 1.72
N PRO A 274 -2.58 16.85 1.35
CA PRO A 274 -2.30 15.81 2.32
C PRO A 274 -0.85 15.91 2.78
N GLU A 275 -0.56 15.22 3.88
CA GLU A 275 0.78 15.08 4.41
C GLU A 275 1.32 13.69 4.09
N LEU A 276 2.64 13.56 4.09
CA LEU A 276 3.34 12.30 3.95
C LEU A 276 3.97 11.95 5.29
N MET A 277 3.59 10.81 5.87
CA MET A 277 4.28 10.25 7.02
C MET A 277 5.24 9.15 6.56
N VAL A 278 6.45 9.16 7.11
CA VAL A 278 7.48 8.15 6.80
C VAL A 278 7.82 7.39 8.07
N PHE A 279 7.53 6.09 8.07
CA PHE A 279 7.83 5.17 9.15
C PHE A 279 8.99 4.25 8.78
N ASP A 280 9.73 3.76 9.77
CA ASP A 280 10.51 2.53 9.61
C ASP A 280 9.62 1.29 9.78
N TRP A 281 10.19 0.11 9.50
CA TRP A 281 9.51 -1.17 9.67
C TRP A 281 9.29 -1.60 11.13
N GLU A 282 9.84 -0.84 12.08
CA GLU A 282 9.66 -1.02 13.52
C GLU A 282 8.52 -0.13 14.08
N GLY A 283 7.87 0.63 13.20
CA GLY A 283 6.71 1.46 13.51
C GLY A 283 7.04 2.83 14.07
N ASN A 284 8.29 3.29 13.99
CA ASN A 284 8.69 4.62 14.44
C ASN A 284 8.41 5.65 13.34
N LEU A 285 7.74 6.76 13.69
CA LEU A 285 7.59 7.91 12.79
C LEU A 285 8.93 8.66 12.69
N LEU A 286 9.53 8.64 11.50
CA LEU A 286 10.82 9.27 11.25
C LEU A 286 10.65 10.71 10.76
N GLU A 287 9.78 10.91 9.78
CA GLU A 287 9.59 12.21 9.13
C GLU A 287 8.14 12.44 8.76
N GLN A 288 7.79 13.72 8.63
CA GLN A 288 6.49 14.16 8.16
C GLN A 288 6.69 15.32 7.21
N PHE A 289 5.97 15.28 6.09
CA PHE A 289 6.05 16.29 5.05
C PHE A 289 4.68 16.81 4.66
N LYS A 290 4.65 18.03 4.12
CA LYS A 290 3.45 18.64 3.55
C LYS A 290 3.66 18.93 2.07
N PHE A 291 2.76 18.41 1.23
CA PHE A 291 2.81 18.64 -0.21
C PHE A 291 2.35 20.05 -0.60
N ASN A 292 2.87 20.56 -1.71
CA ASN A 292 2.37 21.77 -2.39
C ASN A 292 1.21 21.49 -3.37
N ILE A 293 0.86 20.22 -3.59
CA ILE A 293 -0.22 19.76 -4.50
C ILE A 293 -1.15 18.74 -3.80
N PRO A 294 -2.40 18.54 -4.27
CA PRO A 294 -3.30 17.52 -3.73
C PRO A 294 -2.91 16.11 -4.23
N VAL A 295 -1.82 15.54 -3.70
CA VAL A 295 -1.37 14.19 -4.07
C VAL A 295 -2.45 13.14 -3.78
N ILE A 296 -2.69 12.22 -4.71
CA ILE A 296 -3.65 11.10 -4.53
C ILE A 296 -2.99 9.73 -4.60
N SER A 297 -1.92 9.60 -5.38
CA SER A 297 -1.11 8.39 -5.44
C SER A 297 0.33 8.76 -5.72
N PHE A 298 1.25 7.91 -5.26
CA PHE A 298 2.67 8.14 -5.39
C PHE A 298 3.45 6.81 -5.39
N ALA A 299 4.67 6.88 -5.90
CA ALA A 299 5.66 5.83 -5.80
C ALA A 299 7.02 6.44 -5.44
N VAL A 300 7.84 5.66 -4.75
CA VAL A 300 9.22 6.01 -4.40
C VAL A 300 10.15 5.08 -5.16
N THR A 301 11.23 5.63 -5.73
CA THR A 301 12.27 4.81 -6.38
C THR A 301 12.93 3.90 -5.34
N PRO A 302 13.40 2.69 -5.72
CA PRO A 302 13.99 1.77 -4.74
C PRO A 302 15.24 2.32 -4.05
N ASP A 303 16.00 3.21 -4.72
CA ASP A 303 17.10 3.96 -4.10
C ASP A 303 16.68 5.09 -3.13
N GLU A 304 15.36 5.28 -2.94
CA GLU A 304 14.73 6.21 -2.00
C GLU A 304 15.03 7.71 -2.24
N LYS A 305 15.56 8.06 -3.43
CA LYS A 305 15.92 9.46 -3.74
C LYS A 305 14.84 10.25 -4.44
N MET A 306 13.92 9.57 -5.13
CA MET A 306 12.91 10.24 -5.94
C MET A 306 11.52 9.72 -5.57
N MET A 307 10.57 10.64 -5.49
CA MET A 307 9.15 10.32 -5.45
C MET A 307 8.48 10.85 -6.72
N VAL A 308 7.58 10.05 -7.27
CA VAL A 308 6.70 10.41 -8.38
C VAL A 308 5.26 10.31 -7.93
N ALA A 309 4.40 11.25 -8.32
CA ALA A 309 3.03 11.31 -7.86
C ALA A 309 2.04 11.79 -8.93
N THR A 310 0.76 11.51 -8.67
CA THR A 310 -0.40 12.04 -9.38
C THR A 310 -1.24 12.91 -8.44
N SER A 311 -2.07 13.76 -9.02
CA SER A 311 -2.79 14.85 -8.35
C SER A 311 -4.30 14.71 -8.53
N LEU A 312 -5.07 15.18 -7.55
CA LEU A 312 -6.54 15.26 -7.63
C LEU A 312 -7.03 16.37 -8.57
N LYS A 313 -6.17 17.27 -9.05
CA LYS A 313 -6.60 18.40 -9.89
C LYS A 313 -7.10 17.90 -11.24
N GLU A 314 -8.33 18.26 -11.58
CA GLU A 314 -8.96 17.89 -12.86
C GLU A 314 -8.24 18.47 -14.08
N THR A 315 -7.46 19.54 -13.90
CA THR A 315 -6.66 20.16 -14.97
C THR A 315 -5.37 19.41 -15.28
N ASP A 316 -4.93 18.48 -14.42
CA ASP A 316 -3.64 17.79 -14.54
C ASP A 316 -3.73 16.58 -15.48
N VAL A 317 -4.48 16.70 -16.58
CA VAL A 317 -4.78 15.61 -17.53
C VAL A 317 -3.56 15.09 -18.29
N ASN A 318 -2.42 15.76 -18.24
CA ASN A 318 -1.18 15.34 -18.89
C ASN A 318 0.04 15.58 -17.99
N THR A 319 -0.16 15.66 -16.67
CA THR A 319 0.89 16.04 -15.72
C THR A 319 1.19 14.91 -14.75
N LEU A 320 2.48 14.62 -14.61
CA LEU A 320 3.02 13.90 -13.46
C LEU A 320 3.79 14.86 -12.57
N TYR A 321 4.03 14.46 -11.34
CA TYR A 321 4.80 15.26 -10.40
C TYR A 321 5.97 14.47 -9.86
N LYS A 322 7.11 15.13 -9.63
CA LYS A 322 8.27 14.50 -9.01
C LYS A 322 8.93 15.39 -7.96
N VAL A 323 9.67 14.77 -7.05
CA VAL A 323 10.50 15.48 -6.07
C VAL A 323 11.68 14.62 -5.67
N LYS A 324 12.80 15.27 -5.32
CA LYS A 324 13.90 14.61 -4.61
C LYS A 324 13.55 14.50 -3.14
N LEU A 325 13.63 13.29 -2.60
CA LEU A 325 13.49 13.09 -1.16
C LEU A 325 14.75 13.61 -0.45
N PRO A 326 14.62 14.23 0.73
CA PRO A 326 15.74 14.90 1.42
C PRO A 326 16.67 13.93 2.17
N ARG A 327 16.92 12.74 1.62
CA ARG A 327 17.69 11.67 2.26
C ARG A 327 18.86 11.19 1.40
#